data_AF-A0A397UA92-F1
#
_entry.id   AF-A0A397UA92-F1
#
_cell.length_a   1.000
_cell.length_b   1.000
_cell.length_c   1.000
_cell.angle_alpha   90.00
_cell.angle_beta   90.00
_cell.angle_gamma   90.00
#
_symmetry.space_group_name_H-M   'P 1'
#
loop_
_entity.id
_entity.type
_entity.pdbx_description
1 polymer ?
#
loop_
_entity_poly.entity_id
_entity_poly.type
_entity_poly.pdbx_seq_one_letter_code
_entity_poly.pdbx_strand_id
1 'polypeptide(L)'
;MIHAYIEPLANLWGINEADISKYLNIEKNLSILDGIVKPLLDNSAFSGTYIDVLGNKVIIYVADYTKVENLTSIPEIRENINFYSFTNTTLPLANLTSKFEQIKVLAKEHNADDVIIYIDIKYNNAVIRLLRQDKQINTAFLNAVRSLNPLIFMSRESLNTLNHRKEIRNNVISTRMLSTRMLGGEGLGGSPLMSCSMGFFARNVTAENLIYAVTAGHCFGNSFIVYHRPWNNDGNSTSIGIVESVNKPYDYGLIRVTDENIDPLPIIRNTDSKLFKELLINSDVSVSSIGAHLCKSDVITVKGDSGGPVFSYSPDLQMVSLNGIVRGGVKDVTTVVPLKDILDDAKLALYPIPDSYIVETEVSEQSLKCETSYISNSKVNYTITWKEGHAEWNVSSTKSFTAVVNTFLQRERKKEKERKREKERKREKARKREKDKKRERERKKKREKREKKREKEKKRRKKEREKEKERNRKRKREKERKKEKKKKEREKEI
;
A
#
# COMPACT_ATOMS: atom_id res chain seq x y z
N MET A 1 4.74 17.76 -16.65
CA MET A 1 5.82 16.75 -16.62
C MET A 1 5.50 15.80 -15.48
N ILE A 2 5.28 14.53 -15.78
CA ILE A 2 4.60 13.54 -14.93
C ILE A 2 5.62 12.93 -13.97
N HIS A 3 5.59 13.34 -12.70
CA HIS A 3 6.23 12.60 -11.61
C HIS A 3 5.12 11.96 -10.79
N ALA A 4 4.62 10.81 -11.25
CA ALA A 4 3.82 9.93 -10.41
C ALA A 4 4.78 9.40 -9.33
N TYR A 5 4.55 9.83 -8.10
CA TYR A 5 5.29 9.38 -6.92
C TYR A 5 5.03 7.88 -6.75
N ILE A 6 6.09 7.07 -6.86
CA ILE A 6 6.07 5.60 -6.79
C ILE A 6 6.19 5.19 -5.31
N GLU A 7 5.29 4.33 -4.81
CA GLU A 7 5.40 3.69 -3.48
C GLU A 7 6.81 3.08 -3.26
N PRO A 8 7.45 3.25 -2.08
CA PRO A 8 8.84 2.85 -1.86
C PRO A 8 9.17 1.40 -2.25
N LEU A 9 8.26 0.46 -2.00
CA LEU A 9 8.40 -0.95 -2.38
C LEU A 9 8.42 -1.17 -3.90
N ALA A 10 7.60 -0.43 -4.65
CA ALA A 10 7.61 -0.53 -6.11
C ALA A 10 8.96 -0.06 -6.67
N ASN A 11 9.54 0.99 -6.09
CA ASN A 11 10.87 1.46 -6.44
C ASN A 11 11.97 0.44 -6.05
N LEU A 12 11.90 -0.14 -4.84
CA LEU A 12 12.85 -1.15 -4.36
C LEU A 12 12.94 -2.36 -5.31
N TRP A 13 11.79 -2.85 -5.77
CA TRP A 13 11.72 -4.04 -6.63
C TRP A 13 11.72 -3.72 -8.13
N GLY A 14 11.65 -2.45 -8.52
CA GLY A 14 11.54 -2.06 -9.93
C GLY A 14 10.25 -2.56 -10.59
N ILE A 15 9.14 -2.56 -9.86
CA ILE A 15 7.82 -3.04 -10.33
C ILE A 15 6.78 -1.91 -10.38
N ASN A 16 5.60 -2.17 -10.95
CA ASN A 16 4.48 -1.23 -10.88
C ASN A 16 3.83 -1.27 -9.48
N GLU A 17 3.28 -0.14 -9.02
CA GLU A 17 2.57 -0.04 -7.74
C GLU A 17 1.40 -1.03 -7.63
N ALA A 18 0.68 -1.25 -8.74
CA ALA A 18 -0.43 -2.19 -8.80
C ALA A 18 -0.02 -3.65 -8.52
N ASP A 19 1.27 -3.97 -8.66
CA ASP A 19 1.80 -5.31 -8.45
C ASP A 19 2.36 -5.51 -7.04
N ILE A 20 2.47 -4.48 -6.18
CA ILE A 20 3.11 -4.60 -4.86
C ILE A 20 2.48 -5.70 -4.01
N SER A 21 1.15 -5.74 -3.89
CA SER A 21 0.46 -6.79 -3.12
C SER A 21 0.72 -8.20 -3.66
N LYS A 22 0.94 -8.37 -4.97
CA LYS A 22 1.30 -9.67 -5.56
C LYS A 22 2.69 -10.09 -5.08
N TYR A 23 3.68 -9.20 -5.12
CA TYR A 23 5.05 -9.53 -4.72
C TYR A 23 5.20 -9.69 -3.20
N LEU A 24 4.45 -8.94 -2.39
CA LEU A 24 4.37 -9.18 -0.94
C LEU A 24 3.82 -10.58 -0.61
N ASN A 25 2.83 -11.06 -1.37
CA ASN A 25 2.32 -12.43 -1.19
C ASN A 25 3.34 -13.48 -1.64
N ILE A 26 4.08 -13.23 -2.72
CA ILE A 26 5.19 -14.10 -3.15
C ILE A 26 6.22 -14.20 -2.04
N GLU A 27 6.73 -13.07 -1.55
CA GLU A 27 7.72 -13.06 -0.49
C GLU A 27 7.23 -13.76 0.76
N LYS A 28 6.00 -13.48 1.21
CA LYS A 28 5.42 -14.15 2.38
C LYS A 28 5.45 -15.68 2.23
N ASN A 29 5.10 -16.19 1.06
CA ASN A 29 5.14 -17.63 0.79
C ASN A 29 6.59 -18.15 0.78
N LEU A 30 7.50 -17.42 0.14
CA LEU A 30 8.92 -17.80 0.09
C LEU A 30 9.58 -17.76 1.49
N SER A 31 9.20 -16.83 2.37
CA SER A 31 9.68 -16.78 3.76
C SER A 31 9.22 -17.98 4.58
N ILE A 32 8.00 -18.49 4.33
CA ILE A 32 7.53 -19.75 4.95
C ILE A 32 8.38 -20.92 4.45
N LEU A 33 8.61 -21.02 3.14
CA LEU A 33 9.43 -22.07 2.54
C LEU A 33 10.89 -22.01 3.01
N ASP A 34 11.45 -20.81 3.10
CA ASP A 34 12.78 -20.58 3.66
C ASP A 34 12.87 -21.05 5.12
N GLY A 35 11.85 -20.73 5.93
CA GLY A 35 11.74 -21.21 7.31
C GLY A 35 11.67 -22.73 7.45
N ILE A 36 11.13 -23.44 6.44
CA ILE A 36 11.10 -24.91 6.39
C ILE A 36 12.48 -25.48 6.04
N VAL A 37 13.14 -24.93 5.02
CA VAL A 37 14.40 -25.51 4.50
C VAL A 37 15.60 -25.17 5.39
N LYS A 38 15.67 -23.96 5.95
CA LYS A 38 16.80 -23.46 6.73
C LYS A 38 17.25 -24.38 7.88
N PRO A 39 16.36 -24.94 8.73
CA PRO A 39 16.78 -25.87 9.78
C PRO A 39 17.26 -27.24 9.26
N LEU A 40 17.03 -27.56 7.98
CA LEU A 40 17.45 -28.81 7.35
C LEU A 40 18.83 -28.71 6.68
N LEU A 41 19.40 -27.50 6.59
CA LEU A 41 20.69 -27.28 5.96
C LEU A 41 21.84 -27.58 6.90
N ASP A 42 22.70 -28.52 6.52
CA ASP A 42 23.96 -28.77 7.20
C ASP A 42 24.98 -27.66 6.86
N ASN A 43 25.45 -26.95 7.89
CA ASN A 43 26.45 -25.89 7.78
C ASN A 43 27.79 -26.34 7.20
N SER A 44 28.07 -27.65 7.12
CA SER A 44 29.27 -28.21 6.47
C SER A 44 29.14 -28.32 4.94
N ALA A 45 27.90 -28.35 4.43
CA ALA A 45 27.59 -28.60 3.02
C ALA A 45 26.89 -27.43 2.34
N PHE A 46 26.22 -26.57 3.10
CA PHE A 46 25.44 -25.44 2.60
C PHE A 46 25.98 -24.12 3.16
N SER A 47 25.81 -23.07 2.37
CA SER A 47 26.28 -21.70 2.67
C SER A 47 25.14 -20.79 3.15
N GLY A 48 23.90 -21.28 3.07
CA GLY A 48 22.68 -20.63 3.51
C GLY A 48 21.71 -20.37 2.36
N THR A 49 20.72 -19.50 2.61
CA THR A 49 19.59 -19.26 1.70
C THR A 49 19.40 -17.78 1.38
N TYR A 50 18.71 -17.51 0.28
CA TYR A 50 18.32 -16.16 -0.15
C TYR A 50 16.96 -16.18 -0.86
N ILE A 51 16.04 -15.32 -0.46
CA ILE A 51 14.75 -15.12 -1.12
C ILE A 51 14.92 -14.20 -2.32
N ASP A 52 14.65 -14.74 -3.50
CA ASP A 52 14.48 -13.98 -4.73
C ASP A 52 13.00 -13.77 -5.02
N VAL A 53 12.48 -12.65 -4.51
CA VAL A 53 11.07 -12.25 -4.67
C VAL A 53 10.69 -12.08 -6.15
N LEU A 54 11.60 -11.55 -6.97
CA LEU A 54 11.34 -11.33 -8.40
C LEU A 54 11.37 -12.64 -9.20
N GLY A 55 12.32 -13.52 -8.88
CA GLY A 55 12.40 -14.86 -9.43
C GLY A 55 11.33 -15.82 -8.92
N ASN A 56 10.62 -15.46 -7.84
CA ASN A 56 9.69 -16.33 -7.11
C ASN A 56 10.38 -17.63 -6.64
N LYS A 57 11.57 -17.49 -6.05
CA LYS A 57 12.42 -18.61 -5.63
C LYS A 57 13.09 -18.38 -4.29
N VAL A 58 13.32 -19.46 -3.56
CA VAL A 58 14.36 -19.54 -2.52
C VAL A 58 15.61 -20.12 -3.16
N ILE A 59 16.69 -19.35 -3.16
CA ILE A 59 18.01 -19.76 -3.63
C ILE A 59 18.74 -20.41 -2.46
N ILE A 60 19.16 -21.66 -2.62
CA ILE A 60 19.96 -22.41 -1.66
C ILE A 60 21.39 -22.45 -2.20
N TYR A 61 22.33 -21.93 -1.41
CA TYR A 61 23.74 -21.91 -1.77
C TYR A 61 24.42 -23.17 -1.24
N VAL A 62 25.06 -23.92 -2.13
CA VAL A 62 25.55 -25.27 -1.89
C VAL A 62 27.06 -25.29 -2.09
N ALA A 63 27.80 -25.79 -1.11
CA ALA A 63 29.25 -26.02 -1.19
C ALA A 63 29.56 -27.48 -1.54
N ASP A 64 28.73 -28.42 -1.09
CA ASP A 64 28.81 -29.85 -1.45
C ASP A 64 27.53 -30.31 -2.15
N TYR A 65 27.59 -30.41 -3.48
CA TYR A 65 26.45 -30.83 -4.30
C TYR A 65 26.00 -32.27 -4.07
N THR A 66 26.85 -33.12 -3.48
CA THR A 66 26.46 -34.51 -3.18
C THR A 66 25.34 -34.57 -2.13
N LYS A 67 25.14 -33.49 -1.36
CA LYS A 67 24.09 -33.39 -0.34
C LYS A 67 22.74 -32.91 -0.88
N VAL A 68 22.67 -32.42 -2.11
CA VAL A 68 21.43 -31.88 -2.71
C VAL A 68 20.38 -32.98 -2.86
N GLU A 69 20.77 -34.18 -3.30
CA GLU A 69 19.84 -35.29 -3.49
C GLU A 69 19.13 -35.67 -2.19
N ASN A 70 19.89 -35.73 -1.08
CA ASN A 70 19.34 -35.98 0.25
C ASN A 70 18.32 -34.92 0.67
N LEU A 71 18.63 -33.64 0.44
CA LEU A 71 17.73 -32.53 0.78
C LEU A 71 16.45 -32.57 -0.08
N THR A 72 16.59 -32.82 -1.39
CA THR A 72 15.44 -32.87 -2.32
C THR A 72 14.56 -34.11 -2.14
N SER A 73 15.05 -35.13 -1.43
CA SER A 73 14.28 -36.34 -1.10
C SER A 73 13.29 -36.13 0.06
N ILE A 74 13.48 -35.08 0.86
CA ILE A 74 12.60 -34.72 1.98
C ILE A 74 11.20 -34.36 1.44
N PRO A 75 10.10 -34.99 1.91
CA PRO A 75 8.75 -34.76 1.39
C PRO A 75 8.36 -33.28 1.28
N GLU A 76 8.58 -32.49 2.33
CA GLU A 76 8.22 -31.07 2.42
C GLU A 76 8.96 -30.21 1.38
N ILE A 77 10.23 -30.56 1.09
CA ILE A 77 11.03 -29.90 0.06
C ILE A 77 10.60 -30.35 -1.33
N ARG A 78 10.40 -31.65 -1.52
CA ARG A 78 10.01 -32.26 -2.79
C ARG A 78 8.66 -31.74 -3.29
N GLU A 79 7.68 -31.58 -2.41
CA GLU A 79 6.38 -31.00 -2.74
C GLU A 79 6.49 -29.55 -3.24
N ASN A 80 7.51 -28.83 -2.78
CA ASN A 80 7.74 -27.42 -3.08
C ASN A 80 8.98 -27.21 -3.98
N ILE A 81 9.46 -28.26 -4.66
CA ILE A 81 10.75 -28.22 -5.39
C ILE A 81 10.83 -27.09 -6.42
N ASN A 82 9.68 -26.76 -7.02
CA ASN A 82 9.55 -25.70 -8.01
C ASN A 82 9.76 -24.29 -7.44
N PHE A 83 9.84 -24.11 -6.12
CA PHE A 83 10.17 -22.84 -5.48
C PHE A 83 11.63 -22.76 -5.04
N TYR A 84 12.39 -23.86 -5.13
CA TYR A 84 13.80 -23.87 -4.78
C TYR A 84 14.70 -23.76 -6.03
N SER A 85 15.90 -23.25 -5.83
CA SER A 85 16.98 -23.26 -6.81
C SER A 85 18.31 -23.46 -6.08
N PHE A 86 19.24 -24.19 -6.70
CA PHE A 86 20.51 -24.56 -6.06
C PHE A 86 21.67 -23.89 -6.78
N THR A 87 22.45 -23.08 -6.06
CA THR A 87 23.57 -22.31 -6.60
C THR A 87 24.88 -22.74 -5.97
N ASN A 88 25.92 -22.93 -6.79
CA ASN A 88 27.21 -23.41 -6.31
C ASN A 88 28.01 -22.33 -5.59
N THR A 89 28.70 -22.73 -4.54
CA THR A 89 29.56 -21.90 -3.71
C THR A 89 30.83 -22.63 -3.30
N THR A 90 31.85 -21.87 -2.91
CA THR A 90 33.16 -22.42 -2.58
C THR A 90 33.34 -22.74 -1.10
N LEU A 91 32.69 -21.99 -0.21
CA LEU A 91 32.87 -22.08 1.23
C LEU A 91 31.53 -22.38 1.91
N PRO A 92 31.41 -23.46 2.67
CA PRO A 92 30.19 -23.72 3.44
C PRO A 92 30.04 -22.74 4.62
N LEU A 93 28.85 -22.68 5.20
CA LEU A 93 28.51 -21.70 6.25
C LEU A 93 29.39 -21.83 7.49
N ALA A 94 29.84 -23.05 7.84
CA ALA A 94 30.78 -23.28 8.94
C ALA A 94 32.10 -22.52 8.74
N ASN A 95 32.65 -22.54 7.52
CA ASN A 95 33.88 -21.81 7.17
C ASN A 95 33.65 -20.30 7.19
N LEU A 96 32.52 -19.84 6.65
CA LEU A 96 32.15 -18.42 6.68
C LEU A 96 32.00 -17.90 8.12
N THR A 97 31.35 -18.68 8.98
CA THR A 97 31.16 -18.36 10.40
C THR A 97 32.49 -18.32 11.14
N SER A 98 33.34 -19.33 10.95
CA SER A 98 34.69 -19.35 11.55
C SER A 98 35.52 -18.13 11.13
N LYS A 99 35.49 -17.78 9.84
CA LYS A 99 36.17 -16.60 9.31
C LYS A 99 35.61 -15.31 9.91
N PHE A 100 34.29 -15.17 10.01
CA PHE A 100 33.63 -14.02 10.60
C PHE A 100 34.01 -13.82 12.08
N GLU A 101 34.04 -14.90 12.87
CA GLU A 101 34.44 -14.82 14.28
C GLU A 101 35.92 -14.44 14.44
N GLN A 102 36.82 -14.95 13.60
CA GLN A 102 38.22 -14.53 13.60
C GLN A 102 38.37 -13.04 13.26
N ILE A 103 37.62 -12.51 12.29
CA ILE A 103 37.61 -11.08 11.97
C ILE A 103 37.12 -10.26 13.16
N LYS A 104 36.07 -10.71 13.88
CA LYS A 104 35.58 -10.04 15.08
C LYS A 104 36.61 -9.98 16.20
N VAL A 105 37.38 -11.05 16.40
CA VAL A 105 38.48 -11.07 17.38
C VAL A 105 39.54 -10.04 17.01
N LEU A 106 40.00 -10.05 15.76
CA LEU A 106 40.98 -9.08 15.26
C LEU A 106 40.47 -7.64 15.33
N ALA A 107 39.18 -7.40 15.09
CA ALA A 107 38.58 -6.07 15.23
C ALA A 107 38.69 -5.56 16.67
N LYS A 108 38.49 -6.42 17.67
CA LYS A 108 38.65 -6.06 19.08
C LYS A 108 40.11 -5.85 19.46
N GLU A 109 40.99 -6.77 19.08
CA GLU A 109 42.44 -6.69 19.39
C GLU A 109 43.10 -5.43 18.83
N HIS A 110 42.63 -4.97 17.67
CA HIS A 110 43.16 -3.78 17.01
C HIS A 110 42.30 -2.53 17.22
N ASN A 111 41.31 -2.56 18.13
CA ASN A 111 40.39 -1.46 18.40
C ASN A 111 39.83 -0.83 17.11
N ALA A 112 39.32 -1.67 16.21
CA ALA A 112 38.73 -1.23 14.96
C ALA A 112 37.55 -0.29 15.22
N ASP A 113 37.50 0.80 14.48
CA ASP A 113 36.60 1.93 14.70
C ASP A 113 35.66 2.09 13.50
N ASP A 114 34.35 2.25 13.77
CA ASP A 114 33.30 2.42 12.76
C ASP A 114 33.36 1.42 11.57
N VAL A 115 33.66 0.15 11.87
CA VAL A 115 33.65 -0.95 10.89
C VAL A 115 32.37 -1.78 10.99
N ILE A 116 31.79 -2.11 9.84
CA ILE A 116 30.68 -3.07 9.74
C ILE A 116 31.25 -4.38 9.19
N ILE A 117 31.04 -5.47 9.93
CA ILE A 117 31.48 -6.82 9.56
C ILE A 117 30.25 -7.71 9.46
N TYR A 118 30.09 -8.46 8.38
CA TYR A 118 28.98 -9.39 8.20
C TYR A 118 29.33 -10.51 7.21
N ILE A 119 28.53 -11.58 7.20
CA ILE A 119 28.60 -12.63 6.18
C ILE A 119 27.66 -12.27 5.04
N ASP A 120 28.16 -12.26 3.82
CA ASP A 120 27.34 -12.08 2.62
C ASP A 120 27.31 -13.40 1.83
N ILE A 121 26.15 -14.04 1.84
CA ILE A 121 25.95 -15.34 1.20
C ILE A 121 26.06 -15.21 -0.33
N LYS A 122 25.63 -14.08 -0.91
CA LYS A 122 25.73 -13.87 -2.38
C LYS A 122 27.18 -13.82 -2.83
N TYR A 123 28.04 -13.18 -2.04
CA TYR A 123 29.48 -13.17 -2.30
C TYR A 123 30.20 -14.42 -1.78
N ASN A 124 29.50 -15.29 -1.04
CA ASN A 124 30.06 -16.44 -0.33
C ASN A 124 31.32 -16.07 0.46
N ASN A 125 31.28 -14.94 1.18
CA ASN A 125 32.45 -14.41 1.89
C ASN A 125 32.06 -13.55 3.11
N ALA A 126 33.01 -13.35 4.02
CA ALA A 126 32.92 -12.32 5.04
C ALA A 126 33.26 -10.95 4.43
N VAL A 127 32.43 -9.96 4.72
CA VAL A 127 32.52 -8.60 4.19
C VAL A 127 32.84 -7.63 5.32
N ILE A 128 33.77 -6.72 5.05
CA ILE A 128 34.12 -5.58 5.91
C ILE A 128 33.78 -4.30 5.15
N ARG A 129 33.02 -3.41 5.77
CA ARG A 129 32.71 -2.08 5.25
C ARG A 129 33.12 -0.99 6.21
N LEU A 130 33.66 0.08 5.66
CA LEU A 130 34.10 1.26 6.40
C LEU A 130 34.10 2.49 5.50
N LEU A 131 34.10 3.69 6.10
CA LEU A 131 34.30 4.91 5.33
C LEU A 131 35.77 5.06 4.92
N ARG A 132 35.99 5.76 3.82
CA ARG A 132 37.33 5.95 3.25
C ARG A 132 38.23 6.77 4.19
N GLN A 133 37.64 7.67 4.96
CA GLN A 133 38.37 8.49 5.94
C GLN A 133 38.86 7.65 7.13
N ASP A 134 38.09 6.64 7.55
CA ASP A 134 38.42 5.79 8.69
C ASP A 134 39.49 4.74 8.35
N LYS A 135 39.89 4.66 7.07
CA LYS A 135 40.93 3.74 6.61
C LYS A 135 42.24 3.91 7.39
N GLN A 136 42.63 5.16 7.65
CA GLN A 136 43.90 5.44 8.33
C GLN A 136 43.87 4.92 9.78
N ILE A 137 42.78 5.20 10.49
CA ILE A 137 42.55 4.74 11.87
C ILE A 137 42.51 3.20 11.92
N ASN A 138 41.87 2.57 10.94
CA ASN A 138 41.72 1.11 10.87
C ASN A 138 42.88 0.37 10.19
N THR A 139 44.01 1.00 9.90
CA THR A 139 45.09 0.38 9.10
C THR A 139 45.66 -0.89 9.75
N ALA A 140 45.84 -0.91 11.07
CA ALA A 140 46.34 -2.08 11.78
C ALA A 140 45.38 -3.28 11.64
N PHE A 141 44.10 -3.06 11.93
CA PHE A 141 43.03 -4.04 11.73
C PHE A 141 42.97 -4.56 10.29
N LEU A 142 42.94 -3.65 9.31
CA LEU A 142 42.85 -4.00 7.89
C LEU A 142 44.06 -4.82 7.41
N ASN A 143 45.25 -4.60 7.99
CA ASN A 143 46.43 -5.41 7.69
C ASN A 143 46.32 -6.80 8.31
N ALA A 144 45.85 -6.90 9.55
CA ALA A 144 45.71 -8.16 10.28
C ALA A 144 44.72 -9.13 9.63
N VAL A 145 43.61 -8.62 9.10
CA VAL A 145 42.58 -9.46 8.45
C VAL A 145 42.94 -9.93 7.04
N ARG A 146 44.05 -9.48 6.45
CA ARG A 146 44.42 -9.83 5.05
C ARG A 146 44.59 -11.33 4.83
N SER A 147 45.17 -12.03 5.80
CA SER A 147 45.37 -13.48 5.74
C SER A 147 44.06 -14.26 5.65
N LEU A 148 42.98 -13.71 6.19
CA LEU A 148 41.65 -14.29 6.12
C LEU A 148 40.98 -14.04 4.76
N ASN A 149 41.51 -13.13 3.93
CA ASN A 149 40.99 -12.76 2.61
C ASN A 149 39.49 -12.30 2.61
N PRO A 150 39.06 -11.38 3.49
CA PRO A 150 37.70 -10.83 3.46
C PRO A 150 37.49 -9.92 2.24
N LEU A 151 36.23 -9.71 1.85
CA LEU A 151 35.88 -8.64 0.90
C LEU A 151 35.81 -7.32 1.64
N ILE A 152 36.59 -6.34 1.22
CA ILE A 152 36.66 -5.03 1.86
C ILE A 152 36.09 -3.97 0.94
N PHE A 153 34.99 -3.32 1.34
CA PHE A 153 34.41 -2.19 0.62
C PHE A 153 34.68 -0.89 1.36
N MET A 154 35.35 0.03 0.67
CA MET A 154 35.60 1.38 1.18
C MET A 154 34.62 2.38 0.57
N SER A 155 33.91 3.06 1.44
CA SER A 155 32.85 3.98 1.07
C SER A 155 33.31 5.44 1.19
N ARG A 156 33.21 6.24 0.13
CA ARG A 156 33.33 7.70 0.28
C ARG A 156 32.18 8.21 1.15
N GLU A 157 32.48 9.15 2.05
CA GLU A 157 31.45 9.98 2.68
C GLU A 157 30.58 10.62 1.59
N SER A 158 29.28 10.64 1.80
CA SER A 158 28.39 11.45 0.98
C SER A 158 28.60 12.92 1.34
N LEU A 159 29.35 13.64 0.51
CA LEU A 159 29.18 15.09 0.39
C LEU A 159 27.77 15.35 -0.13
N ASN A 160 26.92 15.83 0.78
CA ASN A 160 25.76 16.68 0.53
C ASN A 160 24.48 16.10 -0.11
N THR A 161 23.42 16.23 0.68
CA THR A 161 22.14 16.89 0.34
C THR A 161 21.42 16.41 -0.93
N LEU A 162 20.53 15.43 -0.77
CA LEU A 162 19.23 15.60 -1.39
C LEU A 162 18.44 16.57 -0.50
N ASN A 163 18.54 17.85 -0.84
CA ASN A 163 17.58 18.89 -0.45
C ASN A 163 16.20 18.53 -1.01
N HIS A 164 15.59 17.49 -0.48
CA HIS A 164 14.15 17.31 -0.51
C HIS A 164 13.58 17.61 0.88
N ARG A 165 14.01 18.74 1.44
CA ARG A 165 13.15 19.55 2.30
C ARG A 165 12.04 20.13 1.40
N LYS A 166 11.14 19.26 0.93
CA LYS A 166 9.86 19.72 0.41
C LYS A 166 9.02 19.98 1.63
N GLU A 167 8.84 21.27 1.95
CA GLU A 167 7.72 21.73 2.76
C GLU A 167 6.43 21.17 2.14
N ILE A 168 5.96 20.04 2.66
CA ILE A 168 4.56 19.70 2.55
C ILE A 168 3.89 20.55 3.61
N ARG A 169 3.39 21.72 3.22
CA ARG A 169 2.40 22.45 4.02
C ARG A 169 1.19 21.54 4.15
N ASN A 170 1.18 20.74 5.20
CA ASN A 170 -0.01 20.04 5.62
C ASN A 170 -0.98 21.11 6.13
N ASN A 171 -2.05 21.35 5.38
CA ASN A 171 -3.27 21.85 5.98
C ASN A 171 -3.82 20.72 6.85
N VAL A 172 -3.21 20.50 8.01
CA VAL A 172 -3.80 19.68 9.07
C VAL A 172 -5.03 20.46 9.51
N ILE A 173 -6.20 19.90 9.26
CA ILE A 173 -7.44 20.39 9.84
C ILE A 173 -7.26 20.28 11.36
N SER A 174 -7.04 21.44 11.98
CA SER A 174 -6.96 21.62 13.42
C SER A 174 -8.30 21.25 14.06
N THR A 175 -8.47 19.98 14.40
CA THR A 175 -9.19 19.63 15.62
C THR A 175 -8.20 19.77 16.77
N ARG A 176 -8.63 20.41 17.86
CA ARG A 176 -7.83 20.54 19.08
C ARG A 176 -7.54 19.14 19.64
N MET A 177 -6.45 18.51 19.20
CA MET A 177 -5.87 17.36 19.88
C MET A 177 -5.19 17.90 21.14
N LEU A 178 -5.75 17.59 22.31
CA LEU A 178 -5.20 17.98 23.61
C LEU A 178 -3.92 17.18 23.96
N SER A 179 -3.65 16.08 23.24
CA SER A 179 -2.46 15.23 23.38
C SER A 179 -1.48 15.39 22.22
N THR A 180 -0.18 15.38 22.52
CA THR A 180 0.89 15.33 21.52
C THR A 180 0.99 13.91 20.98
N ARG A 181 0.66 13.71 19.70
CA ARG A 181 0.78 12.42 19.02
C ARG A 181 2.23 12.20 18.59
N MET A 182 2.85 11.15 19.12
CA MET A 182 4.23 10.76 18.83
C MET A 182 4.21 9.40 18.13
N LEU A 183 4.86 9.29 16.97
CA LEU A 183 4.87 8.08 16.14
C LEU A 183 6.28 7.52 16.03
N GLY A 184 6.42 6.22 15.80
CA GLY A 184 7.70 5.63 15.39
C GLY A 184 8.20 6.29 14.11
N GLY A 185 9.47 6.65 14.06
CA GLY A 185 10.10 7.41 12.98
C GLY A 185 9.98 8.93 13.12
N GLU A 186 9.36 9.45 14.20
CA GLU A 186 9.44 10.88 14.53
C GLU A 186 10.76 11.23 15.22
N GLY A 187 11.18 12.49 15.06
CA GLY A 187 12.45 12.96 15.57
C GLY A 187 12.49 13.10 17.10
N LEU A 188 13.63 12.72 17.66
CA LEU A 188 13.99 12.80 19.07
C LEU A 188 15.31 13.57 19.23
N GLY A 189 15.47 14.30 20.33
CA GLY A 189 16.75 14.89 20.66
C GLY A 189 16.85 15.44 22.08
N GLY A 190 17.94 15.11 22.77
CA GLY A 190 18.34 15.73 24.04
C GLY A 190 19.10 17.05 23.88
N SER A 191 19.44 17.43 22.65
CA SER A 191 20.18 18.64 22.26
C SER A 191 19.78 19.06 20.84
N PRO A 192 19.83 20.36 20.46
CA PRO A 192 19.58 20.82 19.09
C PRO A 192 20.51 20.22 18.02
N LEU A 193 21.67 19.67 18.42
CA LEU A 193 22.70 19.15 17.53
C LEU A 193 22.67 17.62 17.36
N MET A 194 21.88 16.92 18.17
CA MET A 194 21.69 15.46 18.08
C MET A 194 20.24 15.16 17.76
N SER A 195 20.02 14.70 16.54
CA SER A 195 18.75 14.18 16.07
C SER A 195 18.84 12.67 15.95
N CYS A 196 17.90 11.98 16.58
CA CYS A 196 17.63 10.56 16.41
C CYS A 196 16.16 10.36 16.05
N SER A 197 15.77 9.14 15.72
CA SER A 197 14.37 8.77 15.48
C SER A 197 13.84 7.93 16.64
N MET A 198 12.57 8.11 16.96
CA MET A 198 11.84 7.22 17.86
C MET A 198 11.62 5.87 17.16
N GLY A 199 11.81 4.75 17.85
CA GLY A 199 11.52 3.43 17.32
C GLY A 199 10.06 3.06 17.51
N PHE A 200 9.70 2.73 18.73
CA PHE A 200 8.36 2.25 19.08
C PHE A 200 8.05 2.46 20.57
N PHE A 201 6.76 2.43 20.93
CA PHE A 201 6.34 2.38 22.33
C PHE A 201 6.29 0.94 22.84
N ALA A 202 6.70 0.76 24.08
CA ALA A 202 6.67 -0.51 24.78
C ALA A 202 6.22 -0.32 26.22
N ARG A 203 5.72 -1.39 26.84
CA ARG A 203 5.37 -1.42 28.27
C ARG A 203 6.23 -2.43 29.01
N ASN A 204 6.50 -2.17 30.28
CA ASN A 204 7.15 -3.17 31.12
C ASN A 204 6.24 -4.38 31.31
N VAL A 205 6.78 -5.59 31.19
CA VAL A 205 6.00 -6.83 31.39
C VAL A 205 5.58 -7.01 32.87
N THR A 206 6.38 -6.52 33.82
CA THR A 206 6.13 -6.68 35.26
C THR A 206 5.42 -5.49 35.89
N ALA A 207 5.55 -4.29 35.30
CA ALA A 207 4.93 -3.06 35.76
C ALA A 207 4.23 -2.37 34.58
N GLU A 208 3.06 -2.87 34.19
CA GLU A 208 2.38 -2.47 32.94
C GLU A 208 2.05 -0.97 32.84
N ASN A 209 2.04 -0.25 33.96
CA ASN A 209 1.89 1.20 34.03
C ASN A 209 3.15 1.98 33.60
N LEU A 210 4.30 1.32 33.48
CA LEU A 210 5.53 1.92 32.97
C LEU A 210 5.60 1.77 31.46
N ILE A 211 5.54 2.92 30.78
CA ILE A 211 5.57 3.04 29.33
C ILE A 211 6.92 3.64 28.92
N TYR A 212 7.52 3.03 27.90
CA TYR A 212 8.79 3.40 27.34
C TYR A 212 8.66 3.78 25.88
N ALA A 213 9.32 4.88 25.48
CA ALA A 213 9.71 5.07 24.09
C ALA A 213 11.11 4.47 23.89
N VAL A 214 11.23 3.58 22.90
CA VAL A 214 12.48 2.88 22.57
C VAL A 214 13.16 3.58 21.41
N THR A 215 14.48 3.77 21.48
CA THR A 215 15.33 4.32 20.40
C THR A 215 16.77 3.78 20.55
N ALA A 216 17.72 4.22 19.72
CA ALA A 216 19.10 3.76 19.77
C ALA A 216 19.85 4.34 20.99
N GLY A 217 20.77 3.57 21.56
CA GLY A 217 21.43 3.90 22.83
C GLY A 217 22.38 5.08 22.74
N HIS A 218 23.15 5.18 21.66
CA HIS A 218 24.05 6.30 21.41
C HIS A 218 23.33 7.64 21.17
N CYS A 219 22.00 7.66 21.07
CA CYS A 219 21.20 8.88 20.91
C CYS A 219 21.16 9.77 22.16
N PHE A 220 21.55 9.25 23.33
CA PHE A 220 21.33 9.95 24.59
C PHE A 220 22.50 10.80 25.08
N GLY A 221 23.71 10.63 24.53
CA GLY A 221 24.89 11.39 24.99
C GLY A 221 24.99 11.44 26.52
N ASN A 222 24.97 12.66 27.09
CA ASN A 222 24.87 12.92 28.53
C ASN A 222 23.50 13.51 28.96
N SER A 223 22.51 13.56 28.06
CA SER A 223 21.22 14.21 28.30
C SER A 223 20.29 13.30 29.12
N PHE A 224 19.71 13.84 30.19
CA PHE A 224 18.75 13.14 31.04
C PHE A 224 17.30 13.28 30.58
N ILE A 225 16.96 14.39 29.91
CA ILE A 225 15.61 14.70 29.43
C ILE A 225 15.59 14.60 27.90
N VAL A 226 14.55 13.97 27.36
CA VAL A 226 14.38 13.78 25.92
C VAL A 226 13.18 14.57 25.42
N TYR A 227 13.36 15.25 24.30
CA TYR A 227 12.33 16.04 23.65
C TYR A 227 11.91 15.41 22.33
N HIS A 228 10.60 15.42 22.09
CA HIS A 228 10.00 15.17 20.78
C HIS A 228 10.28 16.39 19.89
N ARG A 229 10.87 16.15 18.73
CA ARG A 229 11.24 17.17 17.73
C ARG A 229 10.73 16.68 16.36
N PRO A 230 9.48 16.99 16.01
CA PRO A 230 8.89 16.50 14.77
C PRO A 230 9.73 16.92 13.57
N TRP A 231 9.98 16.00 12.63
CA TRP A 231 10.81 16.29 11.46
C TRP A 231 10.27 17.42 10.57
N ASN A 232 8.96 17.68 10.66
CA ASN A 232 8.24 18.67 9.86
C ASN A 232 7.98 20.00 10.59
N ASN A 233 8.48 20.19 11.82
CA ASN A 233 8.20 21.39 12.61
C ASN A 233 9.47 21.96 13.27
N ASP A 234 9.88 23.15 12.84
CA ASP A 234 11.16 23.75 13.20
C ASP A 234 11.19 24.49 14.56
N GLY A 235 10.12 24.42 15.37
CA GLY A 235 10.02 25.28 16.57
C GLY A 235 9.47 24.68 17.86
N ASN A 236 8.64 23.65 17.82
CA ASN A 236 7.99 23.12 19.02
C ASN A 236 8.65 21.81 19.46
N SER A 237 9.38 21.86 20.57
CA SER A 237 9.87 20.68 21.28
C SER A 237 9.01 20.39 22.50
N THR A 238 8.45 19.19 22.59
CA THR A 238 7.68 18.75 23.76
C THR A 238 8.54 17.78 24.57
N SER A 239 8.58 17.92 25.90
CA SER A 239 9.27 16.95 26.75
C SER A 239 8.54 15.61 26.67
N ILE A 240 9.28 14.51 26.48
CA ILE A 240 8.70 13.16 26.49
C ILE A 240 8.82 12.54 27.87
N GLY A 241 10.02 12.67 28.42
CA GLY A 241 10.39 12.12 29.70
C GLY A 241 11.88 11.94 29.81
N ILE A 242 12.29 10.95 30.59
CA ILE A 242 13.67 10.79 31.04
C ILE A 242 14.29 9.51 30.50
N VAL A 243 15.60 9.56 30.25
CA VAL A 243 16.38 8.37 29.91
C VAL A 243 16.45 7.48 31.15
N GLU A 244 15.84 6.31 31.10
CA GLU A 244 15.87 5.34 32.20
C GLU A 244 17.07 4.40 32.09
N SER A 245 17.36 3.91 30.90
CA SER A 245 18.50 3.02 30.68
C SER A 245 19.03 3.08 29.25
N VAL A 246 20.31 2.75 29.11
CA VAL A 246 21.01 2.61 27.82
C VAL A 246 21.78 1.30 27.84
N ASN A 247 21.45 0.39 26.95
CA ASN A 247 22.17 -0.85 26.76
C ASN A 247 23.25 -0.63 25.69
N LYS A 248 24.52 -0.57 26.10
CA LYS A 248 25.66 -0.39 25.17
C LYS A 248 25.95 -1.60 24.29
N PRO A 249 25.89 -2.86 24.78
CA PRO A 249 26.11 -4.04 23.93
C PRO A 249 25.19 -4.11 22.70
N TYR A 250 23.89 -3.88 22.89
CA TYR A 250 22.90 -3.90 21.82
C TYR A 250 22.69 -2.54 21.16
N ASP A 251 23.04 -1.45 21.86
CA ASP A 251 22.88 -0.06 21.41
C ASP A 251 21.42 0.37 21.25
N TYR A 252 20.60 0.10 22.28
CA TYR A 252 19.28 0.68 22.44
C TYR A 252 19.19 1.44 23.76
N GLY A 253 18.20 2.32 23.90
CA GLY A 253 17.85 2.88 25.20
C GLY A 253 16.37 3.16 25.36
N LEU A 254 16.00 3.29 26.62
CA LEU A 254 14.63 3.38 27.09
C LEU A 254 14.38 4.77 27.66
N ILE A 255 13.37 5.43 27.13
CA ILE A 255 12.89 6.71 27.62
C ILE A 255 11.62 6.43 28.40
N ARG A 256 11.63 6.61 29.71
CA ARG A 256 10.42 6.53 30.52
C ARG A 256 9.54 7.71 30.17
N VAL A 257 8.35 7.43 29.66
CA VAL A 257 7.36 8.45 29.33
C VAL A 257 6.81 9.00 30.64
N THR A 258 6.95 10.31 30.85
CA THR A 258 6.47 10.99 32.07
C THR A 258 5.49 12.12 31.77
N ASP A 259 5.39 12.57 30.52
CA ASP A 259 4.40 13.57 30.11
C ASP A 259 3.04 12.90 29.88
N GLU A 260 2.05 13.26 30.69
CA GLU A 260 0.67 12.76 30.60
C GLU A 260 -0.05 13.18 29.31
N ASN A 261 0.48 14.19 28.61
CA ASN A 261 -0.07 14.64 27.33
C ASN A 261 0.40 13.79 26.14
N ILE A 262 1.25 12.79 26.35
CA ILE A 262 1.68 11.87 25.30
C ILE A 262 0.77 10.66 25.30
N ASP A 263 0.15 10.42 24.14
CA ASP A 263 -0.66 9.23 23.89
C ASP A 263 0.18 8.19 23.14
N PRO A 264 0.67 7.13 23.82
CA PRO A 264 1.49 6.11 23.19
C PRO A 264 0.65 5.26 22.22
N LEU A 265 1.13 5.14 20.99
CA LEU A 265 0.45 4.39 19.93
C LEU A 265 1.44 3.47 19.20
N PRO A 266 1.02 2.24 18.83
CA PRO A 266 1.86 1.32 18.06
C PRO A 266 1.81 1.66 16.57
N ILE A 267 2.24 2.88 16.21
CA ILE A 267 2.11 3.43 14.85
C ILE A 267 3.45 3.97 14.39
N ILE A 268 3.76 3.69 13.12
CA ILE A 268 4.94 4.20 12.43
C ILE A 268 4.51 5.29 11.45
N ARG A 269 5.26 6.38 11.44
CA ARG A 269 5.18 7.47 10.47
C ARG A 269 5.53 6.94 9.07
N ASN A 270 4.68 7.22 8.10
CA ASN A 270 4.88 6.84 6.69
C ASN A 270 4.46 7.97 5.74
N THR A 271 4.92 9.19 6.04
CA THR A 271 4.53 10.40 5.30
C THR A 271 4.93 10.40 3.82
N ASP A 272 5.79 9.46 3.41
CA ASP A 272 6.19 9.26 2.02
C ASP A 272 5.10 8.57 1.19
N SER A 273 4.22 7.78 1.82
CA SER A 273 3.04 7.22 1.16
C SER A 273 1.93 8.26 1.06
N LYS A 274 1.28 8.29 -0.12
CA LYS A 274 0.08 9.11 -0.32
C LYS A 274 -1.17 8.49 0.30
N LEU A 275 -1.22 7.17 0.36
CA LEU A 275 -2.41 6.42 0.75
C LEU A 275 -2.39 6.08 2.23
N PHE A 276 -1.22 5.70 2.77
CA PHE A 276 -1.09 5.21 4.13
C PHE A 276 -0.01 5.99 4.88
N LYS A 277 -0.34 7.23 5.29
CA LYS A 277 0.60 8.13 5.98
C LYS A 277 1.02 7.64 7.37
N GLU A 278 0.30 6.65 7.91
CA GLU A 278 0.53 6.02 9.19
C GLU A 278 0.40 4.51 9.02
N LEU A 279 1.30 3.75 9.63
CA LEU A 279 1.36 2.30 9.54
C LEU A 279 1.17 1.69 10.92
N LEU A 280 0.17 0.83 11.06
CA LEU A 280 -0.15 0.17 12.32
C LEU A 280 0.78 -1.02 12.54
N ILE A 281 1.45 -1.07 13.69
CA ILE A 281 2.24 -2.24 14.09
C ILE A 281 1.25 -3.31 14.56
N ASN A 282 1.18 -4.43 13.83
CA ASN A 282 0.19 -5.48 14.09
C ASN A 282 0.79 -6.79 14.63
N SER A 283 2.12 -6.91 14.63
CA SER A 283 2.81 -8.13 15.01
C SER A 283 4.31 -7.88 15.22
N ASP A 284 4.92 -8.79 15.96
CA ASP A 284 6.35 -8.92 16.25
C ASP A 284 7.03 -10.00 15.40
N VAL A 285 6.40 -10.42 14.29
CA VAL A 285 6.96 -11.49 13.44
C VAL A 285 8.26 -10.99 12.82
N SER A 286 9.37 -11.49 13.36
CA SER A 286 10.71 -11.23 12.86
C SER A 286 10.90 -11.86 11.48
N VAL A 287 11.25 -11.03 10.51
CA VAL A 287 11.75 -11.43 9.20
C VAL A 287 13.18 -11.93 9.39
N SER A 288 13.34 -13.25 9.40
CA SER A 288 14.63 -13.91 9.59
C SER A 288 15.25 -14.43 8.28
N SER A 289 14.52 -14.32 7.18
CA SER A 289 14.94 -14.79 5.85
C SER A 289 15.74 -13.72 5.12
N ILE A 290 16.90 -14.09 4.59
CA ILE A 290 17.76 -13.17 3.84
C ILE A 290 17.12 -12.93 2.47
N GLY A 291 17.07 -11.68 2.01
CA GLY A 291 16.44 -11.30 0.74
C GLY A 291 14.97 -10.91 0.87
N ALA A 292 14.35 -11.14 2.02
CA ALA A 292 13.08 -10.51 2.38
C ALA A 292 13.26 -8.99 2.56
N HIS A 293 12.22 -8.22 2.27
CA HIS A 293 12.28 -6.76 2.36
C HIS A 293 12.25 -6.29 3.81
N LEU A 294 13.08 -5.31 4.11
CA LEU A 294 13.00 -4.51 5.32
C LEU A 294 12.92 -3.05 4.91
N CYS A 295 11.93 -2.36 5.46
CA CYS A 295 11.76 -0.93 5.37
C CYS A 295 12.26 -0.29 6.66
N LYS A 296 12.65 0.96 6.58
CA LYS A 296 12.85 1.82 7.75
C LYS A 296 12.08 3.11 7.55
N SER A 297 11.57 3.67 8.64
CA SER A 297 10.94 4.99 8.60
C SER A 297 12.00 6.06 8.84
N ASP A 298 12.39 6.78 7.78
CA ASP A 298 12.94 8.15 7.81
C ASP A 298 13.15 8.64 6.37
N VAL A 299 13.27 9.96 6.18
CA VAL A 299 13.20 10.62 4.86
C VAL A 299 14.42 10.29 3.98
N ILE A 300 15.62 10.00 4.54
CA ILE A 300 16.86 9.69 3.78
C ILE A 300 17.82 8.94 4.72
N THR A 301 18.65 7.99 4.24
CA THR A 301 19.85 7.48 4.96
C THR A 301 20.82 8.63 5.29
N VAL A 302 20.61 9.32 6.41
CA VAL A 302 21.48 10.39 6.91
C VAL A 302 21.63 10.31 8.44
N LYS A 303 22.50 11.15 8.98
CA LYS A 303 22.60 11.41 10.42
C LYS A 303 21.22 11.86 10.93
N GLY A 304 20.59 11.05 11.78
CA GLY A 304 19.19 11.27 12.19
C GLY A 304 18.41 9.97 12.39
N ASP A 305 18.69 8.96 11.57
CA ASP A 305 17.84 7.77 11.48
C ASP A 305 17.99 6.79 12.66
N SER A 306 19.05 6.93 13.45
CA SER A 306 19.33 6.05 14.58
C SER A 306 18.14 6.00 15.53
N GLY A 307 17.70 4.79 15.84
CA GLY A 307 16.53 4.51 16.65
C GLY A 307 15.22 4.39 15.87
N GLY A 308 15.16 4.81 14.60
CA GLY A 308 13.97 4.68 13.78
C GLY A 308 13.53 3.23 13.57
N PRO A 309 12.22 2.96 13.39
CA PRO A 309 11.70 1.61 13.30
C PRO A 309 12.14 0.94 12.00
N VAL A 310 12.48 -0.34 12.11
CA VAL A 310 12.71 -1.25 10.98
C VAL A 310 11.55 -2.22 10.94
N PHE A 311 10.92 -2.38 9.79
CA PHE A 311 9.66 -3.11 9.65
C PHE A 311 9.50 -3.75 8.28
N SER A 312 8.55 -4.68 8.16
CA SER A 312 8.12 -5.27 6.90
C SER A 312 6.63 -5.07 6.70
N TYR A 313 6.21 -4.80 5.46
CA TYR A 313 4.82 -4.57 5.12
C TYR A 313 4.00 -5.86 5.15
N SER A 314 2.77 -5.77 5.66
CA SER A 314 1.76 -6.77 5.35
C SER A 314 1.29 -6.63 3.89
N PRO A 315 0.72 -7.68 3.28
CA PRO A 315 0.26 -7.66 1.87
C PRO A 315 -0.73 -6.54 1.52
N ASP A 316 -1.33 -5.90 2.52
CA ASP A 316 -2.31 -4.83 2.38
C ASP A 316 -1.75 -3.42 2.55
N LEU A 317 -0.45 -3.27 2.85
CA LEU A 317 0.28 -2.01 2.97
C LEU A 317 -0.12 -1.10 4.14
N GLN A 318 -1.04 -1.52 5.00
CA GLN A 318 -1.55 -0.66 6.09
C GLN A 318 -1.00 -1.04 7.44
N MET A 319 -0.59 -2.30 7.56
CA MET A 319 0.03 -2.82 8.75
C MET A 319 1.46 -3.25 8.47
N VAL A 320 2.21 -3.37 9.55
CA VAL A 320 3.60 -3.76 9.49
C VAL A 320 3.94 -4.68 10.63
N SER A 321 4.88 -5.58 10.37
CA SER A 321 5.58 -6.34 11.41
C SER A 321 6.82 -5.56 11.79
N LEU A 322 6.93 -5.18 13.07
CA LEU A 322 8.11 -4.49 13.56
C LEU A 322 9.24 -5.50 13.74
N ASN A 323 10.42 -5.17 13.21
CA ASN A 323 11.59 -6.05 13.18
C ASN A 323 12.72 -5.55 14.09
N GLY A 324 12.73 -4.26 14.43
CA GLY A 324 13.75 -3.68 15.30
C GLY A 324 13.85 -2.17 15.15
N ILE A 325 15.01 -1.65 15.52
CA ILE A 325 15.36 -0.23 15.33
C ILE A 325 16.68 -0.10 14.57
N VAL A 326 16.82 0.97 13.81
CA VAL A 326 18.07 1.32 13.15
C VAL A 326 19.12 1.61 14.21
N ARG A 327 20.27 0.95 14.13
CA ARG A 327 21.44 1.29 14.95
C ARG A 327 22.30 2.35 14.26
N GLY A 328 22.48 2.24 12.96
CA GLY A 328 23.35 3.10 12.17
C GLY A 328 23.68 2.46 10.84
N GLY A 329 24.63 2.99 10.07
CA GLY A 329 24.97 2.39 8.79
C GLY A 329 26.09 3.09 8.03
N VAL A 330 26.55 2.45 6.97
CA VAL A 330 27.56 2.97 6.04
C VAL A 330 27.01 2.82 4.62
N LYS A 331 26.67 3.94 3.98
CA LYS A 331 26.05 4.03 2.63
C LYS A 331 24.81 3.14 2.44
N ASP A 332 25.00 2.01 1.77
CA ASP A 332 24.01 1.02 1.31
C ASP A 332 23.76 -0.07 2.35
N VAL A 333 24.52 -0.07 3.46
CA VAL A 333 24.34 -1.03 4.55
C VAL A 333 23.84 -0.31 5.78
N THR A 334 22.67 -0.75 6.27
CA THR A 334 22.09 -0.33 7.54
C THR A 334 22.20 -1.49 8.53
N THR A 335 22.57 -1.16 9.76
CA THR A 335 22.61 -2.08 10.90
C THR A 335 21.39 -1.86 11.77
N VAL A 336 20.87 -2.94 12.33
CA VAL A 336 19.59 -2.99 13.04
C VAL A 336 19.79 -3.70 14.37
N VAL A 337 19.17 -3.19 15.43
CA VAL A 337 19.02 -3.91 16.69
C VAL A 337 17.72 -4.71 16.61
N PRO A 338 17.74 -6.05 16.65
CA PRO A 338 16.55 -6.87 16.50
C PRO A 338 15.53 -6.59 17.61
N LEU A 339 14.24 -6.52 17.25
CA LEU A 339 13.15 -6.27 18.19
C LEU A 339 13.17 -7.27 19.35
N LYS A 340 13.34 -8.55 19.03
CA LYS A 340 13.34 -9.63 20.02
C LYS A 340 14.43 -9.43 21.08
N ASP A 341 15.62 -9.03 20.68
CA ASP A 341 16.73 -8.80 21.61
C ASP A 341 16.42 -7.65 22.57
N ILE A 342 15.77 -6.58 22.08
CA ILE A 342 15.33 -5.45 22.90
C ILE A 342 14.24 -5.87 23.89
N LEU A 343 13.20 -6.56 23.40
CA LEU A 343 12.06 -6.95 24.23
C LEU A 343 12.46 -7.96 25.30
N ASP A 344 13.27 -8.96 24.95
CA ASP A 344 13.73 -10.00 25.88
C ASP A 344 14.70 -9.43 26.92
N ASP A 345 15.69 -8.64 26.52
CA ASP A 345 16.70 -8.07 27.42
C ASP A 345 16.07 -7.07 28.42
N ALA A 346 15.22 -6.17 27.92
CA ALA A 346 14.56 -5.15 28.75
C ALA A 346 13.26 -5.63 29.43
N LYS A 347 12.83 -6.88 29.20
CA LYS A 347 11.56 -7.44 29.69
C LYS A 347 10.35 -6.55 29.35
N LEU A 348 10.24 -6.24 28.06
CA LEU A 348 9.21 -5.37 27.51
C LEU A 348 8.22 -6.16 26.64
N ALA A 349 7.02 -5.60 26.52
CA ALA A 349 6.04 -5.99 25.50
C ALA A 349 5.73 -4.77 24.63
N LEU A 350 5.46 -4.98 23.34
CA LEU A 350 4.97 -3.91 22.47
C LEU A 350 3.71 -3.28 23.06
N TYR A 351 3.60 -1.95 22.95
CA TYR A 351 2.40 -1.26 23.39
C TYR A 351 1.22 -1.72 22.51
N PRO A 352 0.09 -2.13 23.12
CA PRO A 352 -1.04 -2.65 22.35
C PRO A 352 -1.74 -1.53 21.58
N ILE A 353 -2.52 -1.90 20.57
CA ILE A 353 -3.45 -0.96 19.94
C ILE A 353 -4.51 -0.63 21.01
N PRO A 354 -4.84 0.64 21.27
CA PRO A 354 -5.89 0.95 22.22
C PRO A 354 -7.25 0.39 21.79
N ASP A 355 -8.06 0.01 22.77
CA ASP A 355 -9.48 -0.24 22.55
C ASP A 355 -10.18 1.05 22.08
N SER A 356 -11.06 0.93 21.09
CA SER A 356 -11.74 2.06 20.43
C SER A 356 -10.79 3.02 19.68
N TYR A 357 -9.61 2.55 19.25
CA TYR A 357 -8.74 3.37 18.39
C TYR A 357 -9.45 3.70 17.07
N ILE A 358 -9.51 5.00 16.77
CA ILE A 358 -10.26 5.54 15.63
C ILE A 358 -9.30 6.10 14.59
N VAL A 359 -9.34 5.53 13.38
CA VAL A 359 -8.68 6.10 12.20
C VAL A 359 -9.73 6.73 11.31
N GLU A 360 -9.60 8.03 11.07
CA GLU A 360 -10.40 8.71 10.05
C GLU A 360 -9.57 8.85 8.77
N THR A 361 -10.13 8.43 7.64
CA THR A 361 -9.50 8.52 6.33
C THR A 361 -10.52 8.85 5.25
N GLU A 362 -10.07 9.26 4.07
CA GLU A 362 -10.93 9.58 2.94
C GLU A 362 -10.68 8.58 1.80
N VAL A 363 -11.74 7.86 1.39
CA VAL A 363 -11.68 6.92 0.27
C VAL A 363 -12.82 7.23 -0.68
N SER A 364 -12.49 7.53 -1.94
CA SER A 364 -13.49 7.87 -2.98
C SER A 364 -14.43 9.02 -2.59
N GLU A 365 -13.88 10.11 -2.03
CA GLU A 365 -14.63 11.30 -1.58
C GLU A 365 -15.60 11.03 -0.40
N GLN A 366 -15.47 9.88 0.27
CA GLN A 366 -16.19 9.56 1.51
C GLN A 366 -15.23 9.53 2.70
N SER A 367 -15.59 10.27 3.74
CA SER A 367 -14.97 10.14 5.06
C SER A 367 -15.35 8.80 5.68
N LEU A 368 -14.35 7.98 5.92
CA LEU A 368 -14.45 6.71 6.61
C LEU A 368 -13.92 6.89 8.03
N LYS A 369 -14.65 6.37 9.00
CA LYS A 369 -14.20 6.24 10.38
C LYS A 369 -14.01 4.75 10.64
N CYS A 370 -12.80 4.32 10.93
CA CYS A 370 -12.53 2.95 11.34
C CYS A 370 -12.27 2.91 12.84
N GLU A 371 -12.97 2.03 13.54
CA GLU A 371 -12.81 1.79 14.96
C GLU A 371 -12.31 0.37 15.19
N THR A 372 -11.34 0.22 16.10
CA THR A 372 -10.91 -1.11 16.58
C THR A 372 -11.57 -1.42 17.92
N SER A 373 -12.07 -2.63 18.10
CA SER A 373 -12.54 -3.13 19.39
C SER A 373 -11.98 -4.52 19.67
N TYR A 374 -11.38 -4.74 20.82
CA TYR A 374 -10.90 -6.06 21.20
C TYR A 374 -12.09 -6.96 21.58
N ILE A 375 -12.14 -8.15 20.97
CA ILE A 375 -13.05 -9.23 21.34
C ILE A 375 -12.41 -10.11 22.43
N SER A 376 -11.07 -10.22 22.40
CA SER A 376 -10.25 -10.89 23.41
C SER A 376 -8.82 -10.35 23.34
N ASN A 377 -7.95 -10.69 24.31
CA ASN A 377 -6.55 -10.21 24.44
C ASN A 377 -5.67 -10.34 23.18
N SER A 378 -6.11 -11.07 22.15
CA SER A 378 -5.38 -11.26 20.89
C SER A 378 -6.26 -11.12 19.64
N LYS A 379 -7.53 -10.71 19.77
CA LYS A 379 -8.48 -10.66 18.66
C LYS A 379 -9.13 -9.29 18.56
N VAL A 380 -8.73 -8.53 17.55
CA VAL A 380 -9.27 -7.21 17.23
C VAL A 380 -10.38 -7.32 16.19
N ASN A 381 -11.48 -6.62 16.44
CA ASN A 381 -12.56 -6.38 15.49
C ASN A 381 -12.37 -4.99 14.89
N TYR A 382 -12.30 -4.93 13.57
CA TYR A 382 -12.19 -3.68 12.82
C TYR A 382 -13.59 -3.33 12.33
N THR A 383 -14.04 -2.10 12.55
CA THR A 383 -15.36 -1.62 12.10
C THR A 383 -15.21 -0.32 11.33
N ILE A 384 -15.56 -0.32 10.04
CA ILE A 384 -15.64 0.92 9.26
C ILE A 384 -17.07 1.43 9.30
N THR A 385 -17.25 2.64 9.80
CA THR A 385 -18.48 3.43 9.75
C THR A 385 -18.35 4.53 8.69
N TRP A 386 -19.43 4.78 7.96
CA TRP A 386 -19.53 5.88 7.00
C TRP A 386 -20.95 6.38 6.89
N LYS A 387 -21.11 7.63 6.45
CA LYS A 387 -22.41 8.27 6.25
C LYS A 387 -22.76 8.39 4.78
N GLU A 388 -24.01 8.07 4.44
CA GLU A 388 -24.58 8.26 3.11
C GLU A 388 -25.91 9.01 3.26
N GLY A 389 -25.87 10.34 3.06
CA GLY A 389 -26.99 11.21 3.40
C GLY A 389 -27.23 11.26 4.91
N HIS A 390 -28.43 10.90 5.35
CA HIS A 390 -28.79 10.79 6.77
C HIS A 390 -28.59 9.38 7.36
N ALA A 391 -28.23 8.39 6.53
CA ALA A 391 -28.03 7.02 6.97
C ALA A 391 -26.57 6.77 7.34
N GLU A 392 -26.35 6.16 8.49
CA GLU A 392 -25.06 5.67 8.93
C GLU A 392 -24.96 4.17 8.63
N TRP A 393 -23.86 3.76 8.04
CA TRP A 393 -23.59 2.38 7.65
C TRP A 393 -22.34 1.91 8.36
N ASN A 394 -22.27 0.61 8.62
CA ASN A 394 -21.05 -0.01 9.12
C ASN A 394 -20.76 -1.35 8.42
N VAL A 395 -19.50 -1.74 8.46
CA VAL A 395 -19.04 -3.08 8.15
C VAL A 395 -17.96 -3.46 9.16
N SER A 396 -17.97 -4.70 9.62
CA SER A 396 -16.97 -5.18 10.58
C SER A 396 -16.30 -6.48 10.13
N SER A 397 -15.08 -6.71 10.59
CA SER A 397 -14.33 -7.94 10.38
C SER A 397 -13.34 -8.17 11.51
N THR A 398 -13.22 -9.42 11.90
CA THR A 398 -12.23 -9.89 12.87
C THR A 398 -10.98 -10.47 12.21
N LYS A 399 -10.92 -10.47 10.87
CA LYS A 399 -9.81 -11.05 10.10
C LYS A 399 -8.64 -10.08 9.95
N SER A 400 -8.94 -8.86 9.49
CA SER A 400 -7.98 -7.76 9.32
C SER A 400 -8.73 -6.49 8.93
N PHE A 401 -8.09 -5.34 9.10
CA PHE A 401 -8.57 -4.05 8.58
C PHE A 401 -8.92 -4.13 7.09
N THR A 402 -8.04 -4.77 6.31
CA THR A 402 -8.21 -4.91 4.84
C THR A 402 -9.39 -5.75 4.44
N ALA A 403 -9.76 -6.76 5.24
CA ALA A 403 -10.99 -7.49 5.00
C ALA A 403 -12.22 -6.56 5.09
N VAL A 404 -12.22 -5.61 6.02
CA VAL A 404 -13.29 -4.61 6.16
C VAL A 404 -13.29 -3.64 4.99
N VAL A 405 -12.13 -3.06 4.64
CA VAL A 405 -11.99 -2.15 3.49
C VAL A 405 -12.42 -2.83 2.19
N ASN A 406 -11.99 -4.06 1.95
CA ASN A 406 -12.39 -4.80 0.75
C ASN A 406 -13.89 -5.03 0.70
N THR A 407 -14.53 -5.29 1.84
CA THR A 407 -15.98 -5.45 1.91
C THR A 407 -16.70 -4.14 1.59
N PHE A 408 -16.20 -3.02 2.11
CA PHE A 408 -16.69 -1.68 1.77
C PHE A 408 -16.52 -1.37 0.27
N LEU A 409 -15.32 -1.57 -0.29
CA LEU A 409 -15.05 -1.31 -1.72
C LEU A 409 -15.88 -2.20 -2.64
N GLN A 410 -16.12 -3.46 -2.28
CA GLN A 410 -17.00 -4.35 -3.04
C GLN A 410 -18.44 -3.83 -3.07
N ARG A 411 -18.93 -3.26 -1.97
CA ARG A 411 -20.25 -2.63 -1.90
C ARG A 411 -20.33 -1.42 -2.82
N GLU A 412 -19.33 -0.53 -2.79
CA GLU A 412 -19.30 0.65 -3.66
C GLU A 412 -19.24 0.26 -5.15
N ARG A 413 -18.43 -0.74 -5.51
CA ARG A 413 -18.41 -1.30 -6.88
C ARG A 413 -19.77 -1.88 -7.30
N LYS A 414 -20.51 -2.53 -6.39
CA LYS A 414 -21.86 -3.04 -6.67
C LYS A 414 -22.84 -1.90 -6.92
N LYS A 415 -22.84 -0.85 -6.08
CA LYS A 415 -23.67 0.35 -6.26
C LYS A 415 -23.39 1.04 -7.58
N GLU A 416 -22.12 1.20 -7.95
CA GLU A 416 -21.75 1.84 -9.22
C GLU A 416 -22.30 1.08 -10.43
N LYS A 417 -22.19 -0.26 -10.40
CA LYS A 417 -22.78 -1.14 -11.41
C LYS A 417 -24.31 -0.98 -11.48
N GLU A 418 -24.97 -0.86 -10.33
CA GLU A 418 -26.41 -0.68 -10.27
C GLU A 418 -26.86 0.70 -10.81
N ARG A 419 -26.14 1.78 -10.47
CA ARG A 419 -26.36 3.12 -11.05
C ARG A 419 -26.17 3.13 -12.56
N LYS A 420 -25.17 2.40 -13.08
CA LYS A 420 -24.96 2.23 -14.54
C LYS A 420 -26.15 1.51 -15.19
N ARG A 421 -26.61 0.41 -14.61
CA ARG A 421 -27.80 -0.34 -15.08
C ARG A 421 -29.08 0.51 -15.05
N GLU A 422 -29.27 1.32 -14.01
CA GLU A 422 -30.44 2.19 -13.91
C GLU A 422 -30.43 3.30 -14.97
N LYS A 423 -29.27 3.93 -15.20
CA LYS A 423 -29.07 4.91 -16.29
C LYS A 423 -29.38 4.29 -17.66
N GLU A 424 -28.96 3.04 -17.88
CA GLU A 424 -29.26 2.31 -19.11
C GLU A 424 -30.75 2.03 -19.28
N ARG A 425 -31.44 1.55 -18.22
CA ARG A 425 -32.91 1.37 -18.21
C ARG A 425 -33.65 2.68 -18.52
N LYS A 426 -33.20 3.81 -17.97
CA LYS A 426 -33.78 5.14 -18.27
C LYS A 426 -33.59 5.52 -19.74
N ARG A 427 -32.40 5.27 -20.31
CA ARG A 427 -32.13 5.49 -21.75
C ARG A 427 -32.99 4.61 -22.65
N GLU A 428 -33.20 3.35 -22.27
CA GLU A 428 -34.04 2.42 -23.03
C GLU A 428 -35.52 2.85 -23.01
N LYS A 429 -36.05 3.22 -21.84
CA LYS A 429 -37.40 3.78 -21.70
C LYS A 429 -37.58 5.04 -22.55
N ALA A 430 -36.58 5.92 -22.61
CA ALA A 430 -36.60 7.11 -23.46
C ALA A 430 -36.66 6.75 -24.96
N ARG A 431 -35.82 5.82 -25.42
CA ARG A 431 -35.83 5.31 -26.81
C ARG A 431 -37.19 4.70 -27.20
N LYS A 432 -37.83 3.96 -26.28
CA LYS A 432 -39.16 3.37 -26.52
C LYS A 432 -40.23 4.46 -26.69
N ARG A 433 -40.26 5.46 -25.79
CA ARG A 433 -41.17 6.61 -25.88
C ARG A 433 -40.99 7.39 -27.19
N GLU A 434 -39.76 7.54 -27.66
CA GLU A 434 -39.47 8.22 -28.93
C GLU A 434 -39.97 7.43 -30.15
N LYS A 435 -39.77 6.10 -30.16
CA LYS A 435 -40.31 5.21 -31.20
C LYS A 435 -41.84 5.27 -31.25
N ASP A 436 -42.50 5.29 -30.10
CA ASP A 436 -43.97 5.38 -30.03
C ASP A 436 -44.48 6.74 -30.55
N LYS A 437 -43.84 7.86 -30.17
CA LYS A 437 -44.13 9.19 -30.73
C LYS A 437 -43.95 9.23 -32.26
N LYS A 438 -42.93 8.56 -32.79
CA LYS A 438 -42.70 8.47 -34.25
C LYS A 438 -43.83 7.70 -34.94
N ARG A 439 -44.22 6.55 -34.40
CA ARG A 439 -45.35 5.73 -34.90
C ARG A 439 -46.66 6.50 -34.88
N GLU A 440 -46.91 7.28 -33.83
CA GLU A 440 -48.10 8.11 -33.73
C GLU A 440 -48.14 9.22 -34.80
N ARG A 441 -47.01 9.91 -35.00
CA ARG A 441 -46.87 10.91 -36.08
C ARG A 441 -47.13 10.29 -37.46
N GLU A 442 -46.65 9.08 -37.71
CA GLU A 442 -46.92 8.36 -38.97
C GLU A 442 -48.39 7.98 -39.13
N ARG A 443 -49.05 7.51 -38.06
CA ARG A 443 -50.50 7.22 -38.06
C ARG A 443 -51.32 8.47 -38.35
N LYS A 444 -50.96 9.62 -37.76
CA LYS A 444 -51.61 10.92 -38.03
C LYS A 444 -51.46 11.33 -39.49
N LYS A 445 -50.24 11.28 -40.04
CA LYS A 445 -49.98 11.53 -41.47
C LYS A 445 -50.79 10.60 -42.40
N LYS A 446 -50.94 9.32 -42.05
CA LYS A 446 -51.76 8.37 -42.83
C LYS A 446 -53.25 8.73 -42.77
N ARG A 447 -53.78 9.14 -41.61
CA ARG A 447 -55.18 9.59 -41.45
C ARG A 447 -55.46 10.83 -42.29
N GLU A 448 -54.60 11.86 -42.21
CA GLU A 448 -54.72 13.08 -43.01
C GLU A 448 -54.69 12.80 -44.52
N LYS A 449 -53.81 11.91 -44.98
CA LYS A 449 -53.78 11.48 -46.40
C LYS A 449 -55.08 10.81 -46.84
N ARG A 450 -55.67 9.95 -45.99
CA ARG A 450 -56.95 9.28 -46.27
C ARG A 450 -58.11 10.28 -46.33
N GLU A 451 -58.15 11.25 -45.43
CA GLU A 451 -59.17 12.31 -45.44
C GLU A 451 -59.07 13.19 -46.69
N LYS A 452 -57.87 13.66 -47.04
CA LYS A 452 -57.65 14.42 -48.29
C LYS A 452 -58.09 13.63 -49.52
N LYS A 453 -57.86 12.30 -49.55
CA LYS A 453 -58.32 11.44 -50.65
C LYS A 453 -59.85 11.35 -50.71
N ARG A 454 -60.52 11.14 -49.58
CA ARG A 454 -61.99 11.13 -49.48
C ARG A 454 -62.60 12.46 -49.91
N GLU A 455 -61.98 13.58 -49.54
CA GLU A 455 -62.47 14.91 -49.91
C GLU A 455 -62.33 15.18 -51.43
N LYS A 456 -61.19 14.79 -52.03
CA LYS A 456 -60.99 14.84 -53.48
C LYS A 456 -62.02 13.97 -54.23
N GLU A 457 -62.33 12.78 -53.70
CA GLU A 457 -63.33 11.89 -54.27
C GLU A 457 -64.74 12.48 -54.20
N LYS A 458 -65.14 13.05 -53.05
CA LYS A 458 -66.41 13.76 -52.90
C LYS A 458 -66.53 14.92 -53.92
N LYS A 459 -65.45 15.70 -54.10
CA LYS A 459 -65.40 16.78 -55.11
C LYS A 459 -65.55 16.24 -56.54
N ARG A 460 -64.94 15.10 -56.89
CA ARG A 460 -65.12 14.45 -58.21
C ARG A 460 -66.56 13.99 -58.43
N ARG A 461 -67.16 13.28 -57.46
CA ARG A 461 -68.56 12.83 -57.55
C ARG A 461 -69.54 13.99 -57.69
N LYS A 462 -69.30 15.12 -57.01
CA LYS A 462 -70.12 16.33 -57.16
C LYS A 462 -70.03 16.91 -58.58
N LYS A 463 -68.82 17.04 -59.13
CA LYS A 463 -68.61 17.50 -60.52
C LYS A 463 -69.26 16.56 -61.54
N GLU A 464 -69.22 15.24 -61.34
CA GLU A 464 -69.90 14.28 -62.22
C GLU A 464 -71.42 14.44 -62.18
N ARG A 465 -72.02 14.56 -60.99
CA ARG A 465 -73.46 14.82 -60.84
C ARG A 465 -73.89 16.13 -61.51
N GLU A 466 -73.06 17.17 -61.45
CA GLU A 466 -73.32 18.45 -62.15
C GLU A 466 -73.27 18.28 -63.67
N LYS A 467 -72.25 17.60 -64.21
CA LYS A 467 -72.16 17.28 -65.65
C LYS A 467 -73.34 16.43 -66.13
N GLU A 468 -73.80 15.47 -65.33
CA GLU A 468 -74.94 14.63 -65.65
C GLU A 468 -76.26 15.43 -65.66
N LYS A 469 -76.47 16.31 -64.67
CA LYS A 469 -77.60 17.25 -64.67
C LYS A 469 -77.59 18.15 -65.90
N GLU A 470 -76.42 18.62 -66.34
CA GLU A 470 -76.27 19.43 -67.54
C GLU A 470 -76.61 18.64 -68.82
N ARG A 471 -76.11 17.40 -68.95
CA ARG A 471 -76.47 16.48 -70.05
C ARG A 471 -77.97 16.22 -70.11
N ASN A 472 -78.62 16.01 -68.96
CA ASN A 472 -80.07 15.82 -68.88
C ASN A 472 -80.85 17.08 -69.28
N ARG A 473 -80.38 18.28 -68.89
CA ARG A 473 -80.97 19.56 -69.36
C ARG A 473 -80.84 19.72 -70.88
N LYS A 474 -79.69 19.39 -71.47
CA LYS A 474 -79.49 19.42 -72.94
C LYS A 474 -80.43 18.45 -73.66
N ARG A 475 -80.55 17.20 -73.17
CA ARG A 475 -81.50 16.20 -73.72
C ARG A 475 -82.96 16.67 -73.63
N LYS A 476 -83.34 17.35 -72.54
CA LYS A 476 -84.71 17.88 -72.37
C LYS A 476 -85.00 19.01 -73.37
N ARG A 477 -84.07 19.96 -73.53
CA ARG A 477 -84.16 21.02 -74.56
C ARG A 477 -84.23 20.46 -75.98
N GLU A 478 -83.49 19.39 -76.28
CA GLU A 478 -83.52 18.74 -77.59
C GLU A 478 -84.87 18.05 -77.85
N LYS A 479 -85.44 17.38 -76.84
CA LYS A 479 -86.79 16.80 -76.91
C LYS A 479 -87.87 17.87 -77.10
N GLU A 480 -87.76 19.00 -76.43
CA GLU A 480 -88.67 20.15 -76.61
C GLU A 480 -88.57 20.71 -78.03
N ARG A 481 -87.36 20.94 -78.55
CA ARG A 481 -87.16 21.36 -79.96
C ARG A 481 -87.73 20.37 -80.98
N LYS A 482 -87.62 19.06 -80.72
CA LYS A 482 -88.23 18.02 -81.59
C LYS A 482 -89.76 18.03 -81.51
N LYS A 483 -90.35 18.28 -80.33
CA LYS A 483 -91.80 18.45 -80.18
C LYS A 483 -92.30 19.71 -80.88
N GLU A 484 -91.55 20.80 -80.78
CA GLU A 484 -91.88 22.09 -81.40
C GLU A 484 -91.77 22.02 -82.94
N LYS A 485 -90.76 21.32 -83.48
CA LYS A 485 -90.70 20.99 -84.91
C LYS A 485 -91.89 20.17 -85.38
N LYS A 486 -92.26 19.09 -84.65
CA LYS A 486 -93.44 18.28 -84.97
C LYS A 486 -94.75 19.07 -84.87
N LYS A 487 -94.84 20.07 -83.98
CA LYS A 487 -96.01 20.96 -83.88
C LYS A 487 -96.08 21.89 -85.08
N LYS A 488 -94.95 22.49 -85.48
CA LYS A 488 -94.85 23.35 -86.68
C LYS A 488 -95.05 22.60 -88.00
N GLU A 489 -94.74 21.30 -88.05
CA GLU A 489 -95.06 20.44 -89.21
C GLU A 489 -96.57 20.14 -89.29
N ARG A 490 -97.24 19.93 -88.15
CA ARG A 490 -98.70 19.72 -88.10
C ARG A 490 -99.52 20.99 -88.37
N GLU A 491 -98.98 22.17 -88.08
CA GLU A 491 -99.61 23.46 -88.40
C GLU A 491 -99.41 23.89 -89.88
N LYS A 492 -98.68 23.12 -90.69
CA LYS A 492 -98.52 23.34 -92.13
C LYS A 492 -99.38 22.43 -93.01
N GLU A 493 -100.14 21.51 -92.40
CA GLU A 493 -101.06 20.58 -93.07
C GLU A 493 -102.55 20.97 -92.89
N ILE A 494 -102.81 22.19 -92.42
CA ILE A 494 -104.12 22.86 -92.38
C ILE A 494 -103.94 24.21 -93.07
#